data_AF-A0A6G0VQJ8-F1
#
_entry.id   AF-A0A6G0VQJ8-F1
#
_cell.length_a   1.000
_cell.length_b   1.000
_cell.length_c   1.000
_cell.angle_alpha   90.00
_cell.angle_beta   90.00
_cell.angle_gamma   90.00
#
_symmetry.space_group_name_H-M   'P 1'
#
loop_
_entity.id
_entity.type
_entity.pdbx_description
1 polymer ?
#
loop_
_entity_poly.entity_id
_entity_poly.type
_entity_poly.pdbx_seq_one_letter_code
_entity_poly.pdbx_strand_id
1 'polypeptide(L)'
;NSKSPLYHNKSVKEDAWKEISSVMKIPVFELKKKMTTLLASYRREKSRIAKSLITGSGTHKVYVSKWFAFDDFDFMKDKDVPNETSDTITEDVS
;
A
#
# COMPACT_ATOMS: atom_id res chain seq x y z
N ASN A 1 -6.12 -4.49 1.28
CA ASN A 1 -7.06 -5.61 1.47
C ASN A 1 -7.56 -6.16 0.13
N SER A 2 -6.75 -6.95 -0.57
CA SER A 2 -7.18 -7.78 -1.73
C SER A 2 -8.08 -8.95 -1.31
N LYS A 3 -8.15 -9.20 0.00
CA LYS A 3 -8.97 -10.25 0.63
C LYS A 3 -10.44 -9.83 0.83
N SER A 4 -10.79 -8.57 0.57
CA SER A 4 -12.19 -8.15 0.57
C SER A 4 -12.89 -8.71 -0.67
N PRO A 5 -14.05 -9.36 -0.54
CA PRO A 5 -14.81 -9.89 -1.68
C PRO A 5 -15.22 -8.78 -2.67
N LEU A 6 -15.30 -7.53 -2.20
CA LEU A 6 -15.64 -6.37 -3.00
C LEU A 6 -14.41 -5.74 -3.70
N TYR A 7 -13.21 -6.28 -3.48
CA TYR A 7 -11.97 -5.72 -4.03
C TYR A 7 -11.94 -5.66 -5.56
N HIS A 8 -12.63 -6.57 -6.25
CA HIS A 8 -12.71 -6.57 -7.72
C HIS A 8 -13.95 -5.83 -8.26
N ASN A 9 -14.88 -5.43 -7.38
CA ASN A 9 -16.10 -4.75 -7.78
C ASN A 9 -15.80 -3.27 -8.12
N LYS A 10 -15.85 -2.96 -9.42
CA LYS A 10 -15.59 -1.60 -9.93
C LYS A 10 -16.67 -0.60 -9.51
N SER A 11 -17.93 -1.03 -9.42
CA SER A 11 -19.04 -0.16 -9.01
C SER A 11 -18.84 0.32 -7.58
N VAL A 12 -18.60 -0.62 -6.67
CA VAL A 12 -18.42 -0.31 -5.24
C VAL A 12 -17.24 0.64 -5.01
N LYS A 13 -16.15 0.47 -5.77
CA LYS A 13 -15.02 1.41 -5.72
C LYS A 13 -15.41 2.81 -6.18
N GLU A 14 -16.15 2.91 -7.28
CA GLU A 14 -16.55 4.20 -7.83
C GLU A 14 -17.55 4.91 -6.91
N ASP A 15 -18.46 4.16 -6.30
CA ASP A 15 -19.43 4.70 -5.35
C ASP A 15 -18.74 5.22 -4.07
N ALA A 16 -17.76 4.47 -3.54
CA ALA A 16 -16.92 4.95 -2.44
C ALA A 16 -16.15 6.24 -2.81
N TRP A 17 -15.64 6.35 -4.03
CA TRP A 17 -14.99 7.58 -4.48
C TRP A 17 -15.95 8.77 -4.57
N LYS A 18 -17.18 8.54 -5.04
CA LYS A 18 -18.22 9.58 -5.10
C LYS A 18 -18.64 10.03 -3.70
N GLU A 19 -18.73 9.10 -2.75
CA GLU A 19 -19.02 9.41 -1.34
C GLU A 19 -17.96 10.34 -0.76
N ILE A 20 -16.67 9.98 -0.90
CA ILE A 20 -15.55 10.81 -0.43
C ILE A 20 -15.56 12.18 -1.12
N SER A 21 -15.85 12.20 -2.43
CA SER A 21 -15.99 13.44 -3.21
C SER A 21 -17.10 14.34 -2.70
N SER A 22 -18.24 13.77 -2.33
CA SER A 22 -19.37 14.50 -1.75
C SER A 22 -19.03 15.11 -0.38
N VAL A 23 -18.30 14.37 0.48
CA VAL A 23 -17.88 14.84 1.80
C VAL A 23 -16.81 15.92 1.70
N MET A 24 -15.78 15.69 0.88
CA MET A 24 -14.64 16.62 0.75
C MET A 24 -14.91 17.80 -0.18
N LYS A 25 -16.00 17.76 -0.97
CA LYS A 25 -16.33 18.74 -2.01
C LYS A 25 -15.21 18.94 -3.05
N ILE A 26 -14.49 17.86 -3.37
CA ILE A 26 -13.40 17.84 -4.35
C ILE A 26 -13.79 16.85 -5.46
N PRO A 27 -13.55 17.15 -6.75
CA PRO A 27 -13.79 16.22 -7.85
C PRO A 27 -13.08 14.87 -7.66
N VAL A 28 -13.76 13.78 -8.01
CA VAL A 28 -13.22 12.40 -7.90
C VAL A 28 -11.85 12.24 -8.57
N PHE A 29 -11.65 12.87 -9.74
CA PHE A 29 -10.36 12.82 -10.45
C PHE A 29 -9.21 13.40 -9.61
N GLU A 30 -9.42 14.57 -9.00
CA GLU A 30 -8.44 15.22 -8.13
C GLU A 30 -8.18 14.42 -6.86
N LEU A 31 -9.23 13.83 -6.27
CA LEU A 31 -9.10 12.93 -5.12
C LEU A 31 -8.25 11.71 -5.44
N LYS A 32 -8.50 11.05 -6.58
CA LYS A 32 -7.69 9.90 -7.04
C LYS A 32 -6.23 10.30 -7.23
N LYS A 33 -5.96 11.49 -7.78
CA LYS A 33 -4.60 12.02 -7.94
C LYS A 33 -3.92 12.26 -6.60
N LYS A 34 -4.60 12.94 -5.66
CA LYS A 34 -4.09 13.18 -4.30
C LYS A 34 -3.78 11.87 -3.57
N MET A 35 -4.69 10.90 -3.60
CA MET A 35 -4.49 9.58 -3.01
C MET A 35 -3.29 8.87 -3.64
N THR A 36 -3.10 8.97 -4.96
CA THR A 36 -1.92 8.39 -5.64
C THR A 36 -0.61 8.96 -5.08
N THR A 37 -0.55 10.28 -4.87
CA THR A 37 0.62 10.96 -4.28
C THR A 37 0.87 10.54 -2.82
N LEU A 38 -0.18 10.44 -2.00
CA LEU A 38 -0.08 9.99 -0.61
C LEU A 38 0.44 8.56 -0.54
N LEU A 39 -0.14 7.67 -1.35
CA LEU A 39 0.28 6.26 -1.43
C LEU A 39 1.73 6.11 -1.92
N ALA A 40 2.18 6.94 -2.87
CA ALA A 40 3.57 6.93 -3.32
C ALA A 40 4.55 7.36 -2.21
N SER A 41 4.16 8.36 -1.41
CA SER A 41 4.94 8.83 -0.26
C SER A 41 5.03 7.74 0.81
N TYR A 42 3.92 7.11 1.17
CA TYR A 42 3.87 6.00 2.13
C TYR A 42 4.79 4.84 1.72
N ARG A 43 4.71 4.37 0.46
CA ARG A 43 5.56 3.27 -0.04
C ARG A 43 7.05 3.62 0.05
N ARG A 44 7.41 4.88 -0.25
CA ARG A 44 8.80 5.36 -0.16
C ARG A 44 9.30 5.32 1.28
N GLU A 45 8.52 5.84 2.22
CA GLU A 45 8.87 5.84 3.63
C GLU A 45 9.01 4.41 4.19
N LYS A 46 8.08 3.52 3.84
CA LYS A 46 8.15 2.10 4.19
C LYS A 46 9.42 1.44 3.65
N SER A 47 9.80 1.73 2.40
CA SER A 47 11.05 1.22 1.81
C SER A 47 12.30 1.71 2.55
N ARG A 48 12.32 2.98 3.00
CA ARG A 48 13.44 3.53 3.78
C ARG A 48 13.58 2.84 5.14
N ILE A 49 12.45 2.60 5.82
CA ILE A 49 12.42 1.84 7.08
C ILE A 49 12.97 0.43 6.84
N ALA A 50 12.44 -0.30 5.86
CA ALA A 50 12.88 -1.66 5.55
C ALA A 50 14.39 -1.74 5.23
N LYS A 51 14.91 -0.82 4.41
CA LYS A 51 16.34 -0.76 4.09
C LYS A 51 17.21 -0.49 5.31
N SER A 52 16.75 0.34 6.25
CA SER A 52 17.49 0.62 7.49
C SER A 52 17.57 -0.59 8.43
N LEU A 53 16.69 -1.58 8.29
CA LEU A 53 16.70 -2.81 9.07
C LEU A 53 17.62 -3.89 8.49
N ILE A 54 17.83 -3.89 7.17
CA ILE A 54 18.59 -4.94 6.46
C ILE A 54 20.10 -4.67 6.49
N THR A 55 20.54 -3.40 6.63
CA THR A 55 21.97 -3.06 6.59
C THR A 55 22.71 -3.57 7.82
N GLY A 56 23.42 -4.68 7.67
CA GLY A 56 24.26 -5.32 8.69
C GLY A 56 25.58 -4.58 9.00
N SER A 57 25.53 -3.28 9.25
CA SER A 57 26.67 -2.51 9.78
C SER A 57 26.31 -1.99 11.17
N GLY A 58 27.07 -2.44 12.17
CA GLY A 58 26.76 -2.41 13.60
C GLY A 58 26.72 -1.04 14.29
N THR A 59 26.25 0.01 13.63
CA THR A 59 26.16 1.37 14.19
C THR A 59 24.98 2.21 13.67
N HIS A 60 24.10 1.69 12.80
CA HIS A 60 23.09 2.53 12.17
C HIS A 60 21.76 2.58 12.95
N LYS A 61 21.37 3.79 13.40
CA LYS A 61 20.03 4.05 13.94
C LYS A 61 18.97 3.63 12.92
N VAL A 62 17.95 2.87 13.36
CA VAL A 62 16.78 2.52 12.52
C VAL A 62 16.14 3.81 12.03
N TYR A 63 15.85 3.86 10.72
CA TYR A 63 15.16 5.01 10.14
C TYR A 63 13.73 5.07 10.67
N VAL A 64 13.35 6.20 11.24
CA VAL A 64 11.97 6.51 11.65
C VAL A 64 11.40 7.53 10.66
N SER A 65 10.23 7.23 10.09
CA SER A 65 9.58 8.16 9.18
C SER A 65 9.21 9.46 9.90
N LYS A 66 9.45 10.59 9.23
CA LYS A 66 9.00 11.92 9.68
C LYS A 66 7.79 12.42 8.87
N TRP A 67 7.24 11.57 8.00
CA TRP A 67 6.11 11.95 7.16
C TRP A 67 4.84 11.99 8.00
N PHE A 68 4.15 13.14 7.99
CA PHE A 68 3.04 13.43 8.90
C PHE A 68 1.89 12.41 8.86
N ALA A 69 1.67 11.78 7.71
CA ALA A 69 0.59 10.81 7.49
C ALA A 69 1.09 9.36 7.52
N PHE A 70 2.32 9.09 7.98
CA PHE A 70 2.86 7.73 7.96
C PHE A 70 2.04 6.79 8.84
N ASP A 71 1.73 7.22 10.06
CA ASP A 71 0.94 6.44 11.03
C ASP A 71 -0.53 6.35 10.62
N ASP A 72 -1.09 7.40 10.01
CA ASP A 72 -2.47 7.37 9.48
C ASP A 72 -2.62 6.38 8.32
N PHE A 73 -1.54 6.08 7.61
CA PHE A 73 -1.52 5.15 6.48
C PHE A 73 -1.14 3.72 6.89
N ASP A 74 -1.11 3.41 8.19
CA ASP A 74 -0.67 2.10 8.67
C ASP A 74 -1.58 0.94 8.23
N PHE A 75 -2.86 1.22 7.98
CA PHE A 75 -3.83 0.28 7.40
C PHE A 75 -3.42 -0.24 6.01
N MET A 76 -2.42 0.38 5.37
CA MET A 76 -1.88 -0.04 4.09
C MET A 76 -0.75 -1.07 4.22
N LYS A 77 -0.28 -1.38 5.43
CA LYS A 77 0.81 -2.35 5.69
C LYS A 77 0.56 -3.70 5.01
N ASP A 78 -0.68 -4.18 5.06
CA ASP A 78 -1.10 -5.50 4.56
C ASP A 78 -1.13 -5.62 3.03
N LYS A 79 -0.97 -4.52 2.30
CA LYS A 79 -1.04 -4.54 0.83
C LYS A 79 0.23 -5.13 0.18
N ASP A 80 1.37 -5.08 0.87
CA ASP A 80 2.67 -5.51 0.34
C ASP A 80 3.07 -6.92 0.79
N VAL A 81 2.18 -7.69 1.43
CA VAL A 81 2.46 -9.11 1.64
C VAL A 81 2.38 -9.76 0.26
N PRO A 82 3.48 -10.34 -0.27
CA PRO A 82 3.38 -11.14 -1.48
C PRO A 82 2.31 -12.20 -1.23
N ASN A 83 1.31 -12.32 -2.10
CA ASN A 83 0.57 -13.57 -2.15
C ASN A 83 1.64 -14.65 -2.36
N GLU A 84 1.68 -15.66 -1.49
CA GLU A 84 2.46 -16.86 -1.75
C GLU A 84 2.08 -17.34 -3.15
N THR A 85 2.97 -17.14 -4.11
CA THR A 85 2.89 -17.85 -5.38
C THR A 85 3.23 -19.28 -5.03
N SER A 86 2.20 -20.13 -4.94
CA SER A 86 2.39 -21.57 -4.87
C SER A 86 3.12 -22.00 -6.14
N ASP A 87 4.40 -22.35 -5.99
CA ASP A 87 5.22 -22.91 -7.06
C ASP A 87 4.54 -24.18 -7.58
N THR A 88 4.12 -24.18 -8.84
CA THR A 88 3.66 -25.40 -9.50
C THR A 88 4.87 -26.28 -9.73
N ILE A 89 5.03 -27.32 -8.91
CA ILE A 89 5.98 -28.42 -9.11
C ILE A 89 5.66 -29.05 -10.47
N THR A 90 6.52 -28.85 -11.47
CA THR A 90 6.51 -29.67 -12.68
C THR A 90 7.11 -31.01 -12.32
N GLU A 91 6.26 -32.04 -12.19
CA GLU A 91 6.70 -33.43 -12.07
C GLU A 91 7.47 -33.83 -13.33
N ASP A 92 8.76 -34.08 -13.12
CA ASP A 92 9.63 -34.86 -13.99
C ASP A 92 9.01 -36.24 -14.18
N VAL A 93 8.64 -36.59 -15.41
CA VAL A 93 8.25 -37.95 -15.77
C VAL A 93 9.29 -38.43 -16.78
N SER A 94 10.01 -39.47 -16.33
CA SER A 94 11.17 -40.13 -16.95
C SER A 94 10.93 -40.70 -18.35
#